data_AF-A0A1V2L2P0-F1
#
_entry.id   AF-A0A1V2L2P0-F1
#
_cell.length_a   1.000
_cell.length_b   1.000
_cell.length_c   1.000
_cell.angle_alpha   90.00
_cell.angle_beta   90.00
_cell.angle_gamma   90.00
#
_symmetry.space_group_name_H-M   'P 1'
#
loop_
_entity.id
_entity.type
_entity.pdbx_description
1 polymer ?
#
loop_
_entity_poly.entity_id
_entity_poly.type
_entity_poly.pdbx_seq_one_letter_code
_entity_poly.pdbx_strand_id
1 'polypeptide(L)'
;MSKRRIEDEESDIDISSTDSEEEIVNIDFDFFDVDKDVDFHAVKNLMRQLIGEESKKLNLSALADLVLGAPTTTIKTDGKESDPYAFLAPINMKEAKSSDYIKFIHKSDSELSNTLNRISNKRVALLLSERLINMPIQIVPAMYKIVLEETEKSEGEHYDYYVIPSRKYEVNDEAEDNSNKRVKTVEVDYYHHEDKFLEENATHYTQLEPKNGLIQTFIVIGHDELNKAIGELEDAIAAAF
;
A
#
# COMPACT_ATOMS: atom_id res chain seq x y z
N MET A 1 -71.87 35.13 -36.42
CA MET A 1 -71.68 36.06 -35.28
C MET A 1 -72.11 35.36 -34.01
N SER A 2 -71.18 34.83 -33.21
CA SER A 2 -71.15 34.95 -31.74
C SER A 2 -70.11 33.95 -31.19
N LYS A 3 -69.15 34.50 -30.44
CA LYS A 3 -67.98 33.85 -29.86
C LYS A 3 -68.39 32.87 -28.75
N ARG A 4 -67.74 31.70 -28.66
CA ARG A 4 -67.50 31.02 -27.38
C ARG A 4 -66.00 30.95 -27.14
N ARG A 5 -65.60 31.56 -26.02
CA ARG A 5 -64.28 31.50 -25.39
C ARG A 5 -63.95 30.03 -25.11
N ILE A 6 -62.72 29.65 -25.46
CA ILE A 6 -62.02 28.51 -24.85
C ILE A 6 -61.33 29.13 -23.63
N GLU A 7 -61.66 28.63 -22.45
CA GLU A 7 -60.90 28.90 -21.22
C GLU A 7 -59.69 27.97 -21.28
N ASP A 8 -58.54 28.56 -21.58
CA ASP A 8 -57.24 27.91 -21.40
C ASP A 8 -56.94 27.95 -19.90
N GLU A 9 -57.13 26.82 -19.22
CA GLU A 9 -56.51 26.57 -17.91
C GLU A 9 -55.00 26.42 -18.16
N GLU A 10 -54.28 27.53 -18.08
CA GLU A 10 -52.82 27.51 -17.92
C GLU A 10 -52.52 26.78 -16.62
N SER A 11 -52.14 25.50 -16.75
CA SER A 11 -51.42 24.78 -15.71
C SER A 11 -50.11 25.51 -15.48
N ASP A 12 -50.04 26.30 -14.41
CA ASP A 12 -48.78 26.76 -13.81
C ASP A 12 -48.00 25.51 -13.37
N ILE A 13 -47.27 24.92 -14.31
CA ILE A 13 -46.18 24.01 -14.00
C ILE A 13 -45.10 24.94 -13.44
N ASP A 14 -45.13 25.07 -12.13
CA ASP A 14 -44.05 25.63 -11.34
C ASP A 14 -42.83 24.71 -11.56
N ILE A 15 -42.08 24.99 -12.62
CA ILE A 15 -40.72 24.51 -12.81
C ILE A 15 -39.92 25.23 -11.73
N SER A 16 -40.04 24.73 -10.51
CA SER A 16 -39.04 24.91 -9.47
C SER A 16 -37.74 24.44 -10.11
N SER A 17 -36.94 25.39 -10.56
CA SER A 17 -35.53 25.20 -10.88
C SER A 17 -34.88 24.60 -9.64
N THR A 18 -34.84 23.28 -9.60
CA THR A 18 -33.89 22.56 -8.77
C THR A 18 -32.53 22.93 -9.35
N ASP A 19 -31.93 23.98 -8.81
CA ASP A 19 -30.48 24.13 -8.79
C ASP A 19 -29.97 22.84 -8.15
N SER A 20 -29.67 21.86 -9.00
CA SER A 20 -28.80 20.77 -8.65
C SER A 20 -27.43 21.40 -8.46
N GLU A 21 -27.22 22.02 -7.31
CA GLU A 21 -25.88 22.33 -6.82
C GLU A 21 -25.12 20.99 -6.91
N GLU A 22 -24.21 20.91 -7.89
CA GLU A 22 -23.32 19.76 -8.01
C GLU A 22 -22.60 19.65 -6.67
N GLU A 23 -23.01 18.68 -5.84
CA GLU A 23 -22.50 18.49 -4.51
C GLU A 23 -21.00 18.20 -4.65
N ILE A 24 -20.16 19.21 -4.36
CA ILE A 24 -18.71 19.13 -4.54
C ILE A 24 -18.20 18.05 -3.58
N VAL A 25 -17.79 16.91 -4.13
CA VAL A 25 -17.19 15.83 -3.35
C VAL A 25 -15.76 16.22 -3.01
N ASN A 26 -15.51 16.54 -1.74
CA ASN A 26 -14.18 16.75 -1.20
C ASN A 26 -13.66 15.43 -0.64
N ILE A 27 -12.48 15.01 -1.08
CA ILE A 27 -11.79 13.82 -0.59
C ILE A 27 -10.45 14.28 -0.02
N ASP A 28 -10.34 14.18 1.30
CA ASP A 28 -9.11 14.48 2.02
C ASP A 28 -8.40 13.18 2.40
N PHE A 29 -7.07 13.17 2.31
CA PHE A 29 -6.23 12.03 2.71
C PHE A 29 -5.56 12.35 4.04
N ASP A 30 -6.22 12.00 5.13
CA ASP A 30 -5.75 12.31 6.47
C ASP A 30 -4.86 11.20 7.01
N PHE A 31 -3.76 11.59 7.64
CA PHE A 31 -2.80 10.70 8.29
C PHE A 31 -3.15 10.57 9.77
N PHE A 32 -3.31 9.35 10.25
CA PHE A 32 -3.62 9.05 11.64
C PHE A 32 -2.65 8.01 12.21
N ASP A 33 -2.37 8.13 13.51
CA ASP A 33 -1.86 7.00 14.28
C ASP A 33 -2.81 5.81 14.19
N VAL A 34 -2.26 4.61 14.24
CA VAL A 34 -3.05 3.39 14.26
C VAL A 34 -3.94 3.30 15.51
N ASP A 35 -5.22 2.99 15.31
CA ASP A 35 -6.20 2.81 16.38
C ASP A 35 -6.51 1.31 16.58
N LYS A 36 -6.19 0.78 17.77
CA LYS A 36 -6.34 -0.65 18.06
C LYS A 36 -7.79 -1.12 18.10
N ASP A 37 -8.71 -0.23 18.43
CA ASP A 37 -10.13 -0.55 18.58
C ASP A 37 -10.88 -0.49 17.23
N VAL A 38 -10.28 0.18 16.23
CA VAL A 38 -10.87 0.40 14.90
C VAL A 38 -10.14 -0.41 13.82
N ASP A 39 -8.80 -0.32 13.76
CA ASP A 39 -8.04 -0.63 12.54
C ASP A 39 -7.70 -2.12 12.36
N PHE A 40 -7.89 -2.94 13.39
CA PHE A 40 -7.45 -4.34 13.39
C PHE A 40 -7.92 -5.11 12.15
N HIS A 41 -9.20 -4.97 11.79
CA HIS A 41 -9.79 -5.72 10.69
C HIS A 41 -9.27 -5.26 9.32
N ALA A 42 -9.18 -3.96 9.10
CA ALA A 42 -8.66 -3.37 7.88
C ALA A 42 -7.18 -3.71 7.67
N VAL A 43 -6.34 -3.50 8.69
CA VAL A 43 -4.91 -3.85 8.66
C VAL A 43 -4.73 -5.34 8.35
N LYS A 44 -5.49 -6.22 9.01
CA LYS A 44 -5.44 -7.67 8.73
C LYS A 44 -5.84 -8.01 7.29
N ASN A 45 -6.78 -7.28 6.70
CA ASN A 45 -7.20 -7.49 5.32
C ASN A 45 -6.15 -6.97 4.33
N LEU A 46 -5.57 -5.80 4.57
CA LEU A 46 -4.47 -5.25 3.77
C LEU A 46 -3.25 -6.18 3.83
N MET A 47 -2.84 -6.69 5.00
CA MET A 47 -1.77 -7.69 5.06
C MET A 47 -2.08 -8.98 4.30
N ARG A 48 -3.35 -9.40 4.25
CA ARG A 48 -3.76 -10.54 3.42
C ARG A 48 -3.57 -10.25 1.94
N GLN A 49 -3.88 -9.02 1.52
CA GLN A 49 -3.62 -8.53 0.17
C GLN A 49 -2.11 -8.52 -0.13
N LEU A 50 -1.30 -7.98 0.78
CA LEU A 50 0.16 -7.88 0.63
C LEU A 50 0.83 -9.25 0.45
N ILE A 51 0.49 -10.21 1.31
CA ILE A 51 1.14 -11.53 1.35
C ILE A 51 0.55 -12.52 0.33
N GLY A 52 -0.64 -12.24 -0.20
CA GLY A 52 -1.29 -13.09 -1.19
C GLY A 52 -1.64 -14.49 -0.66
N GLU A 53 -1.36 -15.54 -1.45
CA GLU A 53 -1.79 -16.90 -1.12
C GLU A 53 -1.18 -17.48 0.15
N GLU A 54 0.06 -17.10 0.48
CA GLU A 54 0.77 -17.61 1.65
C GLU A 54 0.14 -17.13 2.96
N SER A 55 -0.64 -16.06 2.91
CA SER A 55 -1.40 -15.52 4.04
C SER A 55 -2.34 -16.56 4.67
N LYS A 56 -2.82 -17.55 3.91
CA LYS A 56 -3.67 -18.65 4.37
C LYS A 56 -2.97 -19.60 5.35
N LYS A 57 -1.64 -19.62 5.36
CA LYS A 57 -0.81 -20.47 6.23
C LYS A 57 -0.20 -19.71 7.41
N LEU A 58 -0.47 -18.41 7.51
CA LEU A 58 0.13 -17.53 8.50
C LEU A 58 -0.90 -17.09 9.53
N ASN A 59 -0.45 -16.87 10.77
CA ASN A 59 -1.27 -16.22 11.78
C ASN A 59 -1.30 -14.70 11.55
N LEU A 60 -2.18 -14.26 10.64
CA LEU A 60 -2.35 -12.84 10.33
C LEU A 60 -2.90 -12.02 11.50
N SER A 61 -3.64 -12.63 12.44
CA SER A 61 -4.10 -11.90 13.62
C SER A 61 -2.92 -11.47 14.48
N ALA A 62 -1.99 -12.38 14.76
CA ALA A 62 -0.80 -12.06 15.54
C ALA A 62 0.11 -11.05 14.81
N LEU A 63 0.18 -11.09 13.48
CA LEU A 63 0.91 -10.08 12.72
C LEU A 63 0.22 -8.71 12.77
N ALA A 64 -1.12 -8.69 12.78
CA ALA A 64 -1.88 -7.44 12.88
C ALA A 64 -1.67 -6.81 14.26
N ASP A 65 -1.67 -7.61 15.33
CA ASP A 65 -1.36 -7.15 16.68
C ASP A 65 0.04 -6.51 16.77
N LEU A 66 1.02 -7.03 16.02
CA LEU A 66 2.36 -6.42 15.93
C LEU A 66 2.33 -5.08 15.17
N VAL A 67 1.58 -4.98 14.07
CA VAL A 67 1.39 -3.72 13.34
C VAL A 67 0.73 -2.67 14.25
N LEU A 68 -0.34 -3.05 14.96
CA LEU A 68 -1.03 -2.18 15.90
C LEU A 68 -0.17 -1.76 17.10
N GLY A 69 0.90 -2.51 17.40
CA GLY A 69 1.84 -2.21 18.48
C GLY A 69 3.03 -1.33 18.06
N ALA A 70 3.27 -1.19 16.75
CA ALA A 70 4.36 -0.41 16.17
C ALA A 70 3.95 1.07 15.96
N PRO A 71 4.90 1.99 15.75
CA PRO A 71 4.62 3.37 15.34
C PRO A 71 4.12 3.38 13.88
N THR A 72 2.86 3.00 13.72
CA THR A 72 2.20 2.78 12.43
C THR A 72 1.35 4.00 12.08
N THR A 73 1.58 4.54 10.89
CA THR A 73 0.72 5.57 10.30
C THR A 73 -0.30 4.91 9.37
N THR A 74 -1.52 5.40 9.41
CA THR A 74 -2.63 4.99 8.55
C THR A 74 -3.17 6.18 7.76
N ILE A 75 -3.83 5.92 6.63
CA ILE A 75 -4.51 6.96 5.84
C ILE A 75 -5.99 6.64 5.73
N LYS A 76 -6.83 7.62 6.07
CA LYS A 76 -8.29 7.51 6.09
C LYS A 76 -8.89 8.73 5.36
N THR A 77 -10.00 8.53 4.67
CA THR A 77 -10.74 9.61 3.99
C THR A 77 -12.07 9.94 4.66
N ASP A 78 -12.59 9.03 5.48
CA ASP A 78 -13.93 9.12 6.10
C ASP A 78 -13.85 9.39 7.61
N GLY A 79 -12.74 10.00 8.05
CA GLY A 79 -12.47 10.35 9.44
C GLY A 79 -11.78 9.27 10.27
N LYS A 80 -11.43 9.61 11.51
CA LYS A 80 -10.61 8.74 12.39
C LYS A 80 -11.25 7.39 12.70
N GLU A 81 -12.57 7.34 12.78
CA GLU A 81 -13.33 6.12 13.13
C GLU A 81 -13.54 5.18 11.94
N SER A 82 -13.12 5.57 10.73
CA SER A 82 -13.26 4.75 9.52
C SER A 82 -12.13 3.72 9.41
N ASP A 83 -12.31 2.74 8.52
CA ASP A 83 -11.25 1.82 8.16
C ASP A 83 -10.13 2.56 7.40
N PRO A 84 -8.85 2.23 7.66
CA PRO A 84 -7.73 2.74 6.89
C PRO A 84 -7.66 2.13 5.48
N TYR A 85 -7.35 2.99 4.51
CA TYR A 85 -7.13 2.61 3.10
C TYR A 85 -5.67 2.36 2.78
N ALA A 86 -4.76 2.84 3.63
CA ALA A 86 -3.34 2.54 3.59
C ALA A 86 -2.77 2.46 5.00
N PHE A 87 -1.71 1.69 5.18
CA PHE A 87 -0.88 1.73 6.38
C PHE A 87 0.60 1.54 6.04
N LEU A 88 1.47 2.06 6.90
CA LEU A 88 2.90 1.81 6.89
C LEU A 88 3.39 1.58 8.32
N ALA A 89 4.01 0.43 8.57
CA ALA A 89 4.35 -0.05 9.90
C ALA A 89 5.79 -0.59 9.97
N PRO A 90 6.70 0.05 10.73
CA PRO A 90 8.05 -0.45 10.96
C PRO A 90 8.07 -1.32 12.22
N ILE A 91 7.94 -2.63 12.04
CA ILE A 91 7.93 -3.59 13.16
C ILE A 91 9.37 -4.00 13.50
N ASN A 92 9.77 -3.88 14.76
CA ASN A 92 11.08 -4.36 15.20
C ASN A 92 11.23 -5.87 14.94
N MET A 93 12.20 -6.25 14.12
CA MET A 93 12.37 -7.65 13.71
C MET A 93 12.76 -8.58 14.87
N LYS A 94 13.30 -8.03 15.97
CA LYS A 94 13.56 -8.80 17.21
C LYS A 94 12.27 -9.20 17.91
N GLU A 95 11.25 -8.35 17.88
CA GLU A 95 9.93 -8.60 18.46
C GLU A 95 9.12 -9.55 17.57
N ALA A 96 9.22 -9.38 16.26
CA ALA A 96 8.57 -10.25 15.28
C ALA A 96 9.25 -11.62 15.08
N LYS A 97 10.39 -11.89 15.75
CA LYS A 97 11.23 -13.07 15.49
C LYS A 97 10.50 -14.41 15.59
N SER A 98 9.51 -14.51 16.49
CA SER A 98 8.69 -15.73 16.66
C SER A 98 7.51 -15.81 15.69
N SER A 99 7.20 -14.75 14.95
CA SER A 99 6.10 -14.72 13.98
C SER A 99 6.32 -15.75 12.87
N ASP A 100 5.21 -16.31 12.40
CA ASP A 100 5.26 -17.28 11.29
C ASP A 100 5.67 -16.60 9.98
N TYR A 101 5.48 -15.28 9.88
CA TYR A 101 5.88 -14.52 8.70
C TYR A 101 7.40 -14.34 8.61
N ILE A 102 8.10 -14.02 9.70
CA ILE A 102 9.57 -13.99 9.70
C ILE A 102 10.15 -15.37 9.37
N LYS A 103 9.54 -16.45 9.89
CA LYS A 103 9.94 -17.83 9.52
C LYS A 103 9.70 -18.12 8.04
N PHE A 104 8.64 -17.57 7.45
CA PHE A 104 8.36 -17.70 6.03
C PHE A 104 9.42 -16.97 5.19
N ILE A 105 9.75 -15.71 5.54
CA ILE A 105 10.78 -14.92 4.86
C ILE A 105 12.15 -15.64 4.88
N HIS A 106 12.56 -16.20 6.02
CA HIS A 106 13.82 -16.95 6.09
C HIS A 106 13.83 -18.25 5.27
N LYS A 107 12.66 -18.79 4.93
CA LYS A 107 12.51 -20.02 4.13
C LYS A 107 12.25 -19.74 2.65
N SER A 108 11.84 -18.54 2.29
CA SER A 108 11.42 -18.20 0.93
C SER A 108 12.60 -18.11 -0.01
N ASP A 109 13.74 -17.58 0.46
CA ASP A 109 14.97 -17.51 -0.31
C ASP A 109 16.22 -17.65 0.58
N SER A 110 17.21 -18.40 0.07
CA SER A 110 18.43 -18.69 0.83
C SER A 110 19.38 -17.50 0.91
N GLU A 111 19.43 -16.66 -0.11
CA GLU A 111 20.29 -15.48 -0.16
C GLU A 111 19.74 -14.37 0.73
N LEU A 112 18.42 -14.15 0.70
CA LEU A 112 17.71 -13.30 1.63
C LEU A 112 17.97 -13.73 3.07
N SER A 113 17.81 -15.02 3.38
CA SER A 113 18.07 -15.55 4.72
C SER A 113 19.52 -15.29 5.17
N ASN A 114 20.49 -15.46 4.27
CA ASN A 114 21.91 -15.14 4.54
C ASN A 114 22.11 -13.64 4.78
N THR A 115 21.46 -12.77 4.01
CA THR A 115 21.50 -11.32 4.19
C THR A 115 20.94 -10.91 5.54
N LEU A 116 19.74 -11.42 5.90
CA LEU A 116 19.12 -11.17 7.20
C LEU A 116 20.01 -11.64 8.38
N ASN A 117 20.68 -12.79 8.23
CA ASN A 117 21.62 -13.27 9.24
C ASN A 117 22.83 -12.35 9.40
N ARG A 118 23.36 -11.77 8.31
CA ARG A 118 24.48 -10.81 8.35
C ARG A 118 24.15 -9.51 9.08
N ILE A 119 22.91 -9.03 8.94
CA ILE A 119 22.44 -7.81 9.60
C ILE A 119 21.73 -8.08 10.94
N SER A 120 21.71 -9.33 11.43
CA SER A 120 20.95 -9.71 12.63
C SER A 120 21.41 -9.04 13.94
N ASN A 121 22.64 -8.52 13.97
CA ASN A 121 23.19 -7.76 15.10
C ASN A 121 22.86 -6.26 15.04
N LYS A 122 22.22 -5.79 13.97
CA LYS A 122 21.79 -4.41 13.75
C LYS A 122 20.35 -4.18 14.18
N ARG A 123 19.89 -2.93 14.15
CA ARG A 123 18.48 -2.55 14.28
C ARG A 123 17.80 -2.78 12.93
N VAL A 124 16.94 -3.78 12.86
CA VAL A 124 16.24 -4.14 11.62
C VAL A 124 14.75 -4.02 11.83
N ALA A 125 14.06 -3.29 10.95
CA ALA A 125 12.62 -3.25 10.89
C ALA A 125 12.10 -4.16 9.77
N LEU A 126 11.02 -4.88 10.05
CA LEU A 126 10.12 -5.39 9.03
C LEU A 126 9.14 -4.26 8.70
N LEU A 127 9.32 -3.63 7.53
CA LEU A 127 8.51 -2.51 7.09
C LEU A 127 7.34 -3.05 6.26
N LEU A 128 6.16 -3.13 6.85
CA LEU A 128 4.94 -3.56 6.17
C LEU A 128 4.21 -2.34 5.63
N SER A 129 3.98 -2.32 4.33
CA SER A 129 3.27 -1.26 3.61
C SER A 129 2.25 -1.89 2.69
N GLU A 130 1.00 -1.44 2.74
CA GLU A 130 -0.01 -1.83 1.78
C GLU A 130 -1.11 -0.77 1.71
N ARG A 131 -1.73 -0.63 0.53
CA ARG A 131 -2.84 0.29 0.31
C ARG A 131 -3.85 -0.29 -0.67
N LEU A 132 -5.07 0.23 -0.65
CA LEU A 132 -6.00 -0.05 -1.73
C LEU A 132 -5.43 0.47 -3.06
N ILE A 133 -5.66 -0.25 -4.15
CA ILE A 133 -5.04 0.03 -5.47
C ILE A 133 -5.44 1.40 -6.02
N ASN A 134 -6.58 1.93 -5.60
CA ASN A 134 -7.08 3.26 -5.97
C ASN A 134 -6.46 4.41 -5.15
N MET A 135 -5.61 4.12 -4.16
CA MET A 135 -4.94 5.16 -3.39
C MET A 135 -3.83 5.82 -4.21
N PRO A 136 -3.77 7.17 -4.26
CA PRO A 136 -2.80 7.91 -5.05
C PRO A 136 -1.37 7.60 -4.62
N ILE A 137 -0.40 7.70 -5.54
CA ILE A 137 1.02 7.53 -5.19
C ILE A 137 1.57 8.74 -4.42
N GLN A 138 0.94 9.92 -4.57
CA GLN A 138 1.36 11.20 -3.99
C GLN A 138 1.39 11.20 -2.46
N ILE A 139 0.62 10.31 -1.82
CA ILE A 139 0.62 10.16 -0.35
C ILE A 139 1.86 9.42 0.18
N VAL A 140 2.53 8.63 -0.66
CA VAL A 140 3.58 7.70 -0.23
C VAL A 140 4.79 8.44 0.37
N PRO A 141 5.37 9.49 -0.25
CA PRO A 141 6.52 10.17 0.35
C PRO A 141 6.22 10.76 1.74
N ALA A 142 5.05 11.39 1.90
CA ALA A 142 4.62 11.93 3.19
C ALA A 142 4.45 10.82 4.23
N MET A 143 3.84 9.69 3.85
CA MET A 143 3.64 8.53 4.73
C MET A 143 4.97 7.98 5.26
N TYR A 144 5.97 7.81 4.39
CA TYR A 144 7.31 7.36 4.81
C TYR A 144 8.00 8.36 5.73
N LYS A 145 7.94 9.66 5.42
CA LYS A 145 8.54 10.71 6.27
C LYS A 145 7.94 10.70 7.68
N ILE A 146 6.60 10.67 7.79
CA ILE A 146 5.90 10.63 9.07
C ILE A 146 6.33 9.40 9.88
N VAL A 147 6.24 8.20 9.30
CA VAL A 147 6.59 6.94 9.99
C VAL A 147 8.04 6.92 10.45
N LEU A 148 8.97 7.37 9.62
CA LEU A 148 10.40 7.39 9.97
C LEU A 148 10.67 8.36 11.12
N GLU A 149 10.07 9.56 11.09
CA GLU A 149 10.18 10.53 12.18
C GLU A 149 9.54 10.01 13.48
N GLU A 150 8.35 9.40 13.40
CA GLU A 150 7.64 8.85 14.56
C GLU A 150 8.42 7.69 15.18
N THR A 151 9.02 6.85 14.34
CA THR A 151 9.91 5.76 14.78
C THR A 151 11.11 6.31 15.53
N GLU A 152 11.80 7.32 15.00
CA GLU A 152 12.92 7.95 15.68
C GLU A 152 12.50 8.58 17.02
N LYS A 153 11.31 9.21 17.06
CA LYS A 153 10.76 9.81 18.29
C LYS A 153 10.40 8.75 19.33
N SER A 154 9.81 7.62 18.93
CA SER A 154 9.35 6.57 19.85
C SER A 154 10.49 5.68 20.34
N GLU A 155 11.43 5.34 19.46
CA GLU A 155 12.53 4.41 19.73
C GLU A 155 13.83 5.12 20.14
N GLY A 156 13.93 6.44 19.93
CA GLY A 156 15.09 7.27 20.21
C GLY A 156 16.18 7.28 19.12
N GLU A 157 16.06 6.41 18.12
CA GLU A 157 16.97 6.30 16.97
C GLU A 157 16.29 5.54 15.82
N HIS A 158 16.74 5.75 14.59
CA HIS A 158 16.23 5.03 13.41
C HIS A 158 16.68 3.56 13.39
N TYR A 159 16.10 2.78 12.49
CA TYR A 159 16.62 1.44 12.18
C TYR A 159 17.84 1.56 11.25
N ASP A 160 18.75 0.59 11.32
CA ASP A 160 19.89 0.51 10.39
C ASP A 160 19.43 -0.02 9.02
N TYR A 161 18.51 -0.99 9.03
CA TYR A 161 18.01 -1.67 7.84
C TYR A 161 16.49 -1.90 7.91
N TYR A 162 15.88 -1.96 6.73
CA TYR A 162 14.46 -2.23 6.53
C TYR A 162 14.31 -3.42 5.59
N VAL A 163 13.48 -4.38 5.99
CA VAL A 163 13.04 -5.51 5.17
C VAL A 163 11.62 -5.18 4.71
N ILE A 164 11.44 -4.97 3.41
CA ILE A 164 10.19 -4.54 2.79
C ILE A 164 9.65 -5.67 1.92
N PRO A 165 8.66 -6.44 2.39
CA PRO A 165 7.90 -7.32 1.53
C PRO A 165 6.97 -6.49 0.63
N SER A 166 6.93 -6.81 -0.66
CA SER A 166 5.98 -6.20 -1.59
C SER A 166 5.53 -7.20 -2.65
N ARG A 167 4.81 -6.73 -3.67
CA ARG A 167 4.20 -7.56 -4.72
C ARG A 167 4.22 -6.85 -6.06
N LYS A 168 4.49 -7.64 -7.10
CA LYS A 168 4.36 -7.29 -8.51
C LYS A 168 3.32 -8.17 -9.18
N TYR A 169 2.93 -7.82 -10.40
CA TYR A 169 2.05 -8.66 -11.20
C TYR A 169 2.54 -8.85 -12.62
N GLU A 170 2.20 -10.01 -13.18
CA GLU A 170 2.40 -10.34 -14.59
C GLU A 170 1.32 -9.64 -15.43
N VAL A 171 1.75 -8.79 -16.35
CA VAL A 171 0.92 -8.20 -17.40
C VAL A 171 0.80 -9.24 -18.51
N ASN A 172 -0.42 -9.74 -18.72
CA ASN A 172 -0.73 -10.52 -19.92
C ASN A 172 -1.27 -9.57 -20.98
N ASP A 173 -0.54 -9.43 -22.09
CA ASP A 173 -1.09 -8.84 -23.31
C ASP A 173 -2.17 -9.78 -23.87
N GLU A 174 -3.41 -9.63 -23.40
CA GLU A 174 -4.58 -10.21 -24.07
C GLU A 174 -4.92 -9.42 -25.33
N ALA A 175 -3.94 -9.25 -26.23
CA ALA A 175 -4.25 -9.01 -27.63
C ALA A 175 -4.77 -10.34 -28.20
N GLU A 176 -6.07 -10.40 -28.47
CA GLU A 176 -6.71 -11.41 -29.32
C GLU A 176 -5.86 -11.60 -30.58
N ASP A 177 -5.08 -12.68 -30.67
CA ASP A 177 -4.49 -13.04 -31.95
C ASP A 177 -4.37 -14.56 -32.08
N ASN A 178 -5.12 -15.05 -33.05
CA ASN A 178 -5.14 -16.41 -33.55
C ASN A 178 -3.79 -16.74 -34.20
N SER A 179 -2.78 -17.18 -33.44
CA SER A 179 -1.65 -17.90 -34.05
C SER A 179 -0.90 -18.80 -33.08
N ASN A 180 -0.70 -20.04 -33.53
CA ASN A 180 0.08 -21.08 -32.85
C ASN A 180 1.54 -20.64 -32.66
N LYS A 181 2.05 -20.88 -31.43
CA LYS A 181 3.39 -20.54 -30.89
C LYS A 181 3.63 -19.07 -30.59
N ARG A 182 3.02 -18.59 -29.49
CA ARG A 182 3.46 -17.36 -28.81
C ARG A 182 4.53 -17.71 -27.76
N VAL A 183 5.74 -17.17 -27.94
CA VAL A 183 6.67 -16.98 -26.83
C VAL A 183 6.01 -15.91 -25.96
N LYS A 184 5.49 -16.30 -24.78
CA LYS A 184 4.97 -15.34 -23.80
C LYS A 184 6.16 -14.54 -23.26
N THR A 185 6.39 -13.35 -23.80
CA THR A 185 7.07 -12.30 -23.04
C THR A 185 6.07 -11.83 -22.00
N VAL A 186 6.27 -12.25 -20.76
CA VAL A 186 5.46 -11.77 -19.63
C VAL A 186 6.10 -10.47 -19.17
N GLU A 187 5.43 -9.35 -19.39
CA GLU A 187 5.81 -8.08 -18.81
C GLU A 187 5.42 -8.08 -17.32
N VAL A 188 6.26 -7.50 -16.47
CA VAL A 188 6.04 -7.45 -15.02
C VAL A 188 5.92 -6.00 -14.62
N ASP A 189 4.87 -5.67 -13.88
CA ASP A 189 4.59 -4.31 -13.42
C ASP A 189 4.32 -4.28 -11.91
N TYR A 190 4.31 -3.08 -11.34
CA TYR A 190 4.32 -2.83 -9.91
C TYR A 190 2.92 -2.51 -9.38
N TYR A 191 2.52 -3.14 -8.26
CA TYR A 191 1.38 -2.62 -7.49
C TYR A 191 1.75 -1.33 -6.76
N HIS A 192 2.98 -1.28 -6.24
CA HIS A 192 3.54 -0.17 -5.51
C HIS A 192 4.67 0.44 -6.35
N HIS A 193 4.38 1.53 -7.05
CA HIS A 193 5.36 2.17 -7.93
C HIS A 193 6.61 2.66 -7.19
N GLU A 194 6.52 2.93 -5.88
CA GLU A 194 7.67 3.22 -5.03
C GLU A 194 8.71 2.08 -5.00
N ASP A 195 8.29 0.83 -5.20
CA ASP A 195 9.18 -0.33 -5.19
C ASP A 195 10.25 -0.22 -6.26
N LYS A 196 9.96 0.43 -7.40
CA LYS A 196 10.96 0.67 -8.44
C LYS A 196 12.19 1.42 -7.87
N PHE A 197 11.94 2.47 -7.10
CA PHE A 197 12.99 3.29 -6.49
C PHE A 197 13.65 2.56 -5.31
N LEU A 198 12.86 1.82 -4.53
CA LEU A 198 13.38 1.01 -3.41
C LEU A 198 14.31 -0.10 -3.90
N GLU A 199 13.98 -0.76 -5.01
CA GLU A 199 14.79 -1.81 -5.63
C GLU A 199 16.10 -1.28 -6.20
N GLU A 200 16.08 -0.11 -6.86
CA GLU A 200 17.27 0.54 -7.41
C GLU A 200 18.29 0.93 -6.32
N ASN A 201 17.83 1.18 -5.09
CA ASN A 201 18.65 1.53 -3.93
C ASN A 201 18.83 0.35 -2.95
N ALA A 202 18.37 -0.85 -3.29
CA ALA A 202 18.40 -1.99 -2.38
C ALA A 202 19.82 -2.52 -2.12
N THR A 203 20.08 -2.91 -0.88
CA THR A 203 21.26 -3.73 -0.54
C THR A 203 21.08 -5.17 -1.03
N HIS A 204 19.85 -5.67 -0.99
CA HIS A 204 19.48 -6.97 -1.55
C HIS A 204 18.02 -6.93 -2.02
N TYR A 205 17.75 -7.52 -3.18
CA TYR A 205 16.43 -7.69 -3.74
C TYR A 205 16.25 -9.14 -4.18
N THR A 206 15.10 -9.71 -3.89
CA THR A 206 14.70 -11.02 -4.41
C THR A 206 13.21 -11.05 -4.73
N GLN A 207 12.85 -11.91 -5.66
CA GLN A 207 11.47 -12.17 -6.05
C GLN A 207 11.22 -13.68 -6.08
N LEU A 208 10.04 -14.09 -5.61
CA LEU A 208 9.64 -15.48 -5.63
C LEU A 208 8.99 -15.84 -6.96
N GLU A 209 8.88 -17.15 -7.22
CA GLU A 209 8.15 -17.65 -8.38
C GLU A 209 6.70 -17.12 -8.40
N PRO A 210 6.21 -16.67 -9.57
CA PRO A 210 4.84 -16.17 -9.72
C PRO A 210 3.81 -17.22 -9.27
N LYS A 211 2.78 -16.76 -8.56
CA LYS A 211 1.60 -17.56 -8.20
C LYS A 211 0.35 -16.81 -8.63
N ASN A 212 -0.37 -17.38 -9.61
CA ASN A 212 -1.56 -16.76 -10.22
C ASN A 212 -1.30 -15.33 -10.72
N GLY A 213 -0.15 -15.11 -11.35
CA GLY A 213 0.25 -13.81 -11.87
C GLY A 213 0.74 -12.81 -10.80
N LEU A 214 0.74 -13.17 -9.51
CA LEU A 214 1.31 -12.34 -8.44
C LEU A 214 2.72 -12.82 -8.09
N ILE A 215 3.64 -11.87 -7.99
CA ILE A 215 5.05 -12.10 -7.70
C ILE A 215 5.35 -11.44 -6.36
N GLN A 216 5.64 -12.25 -5.33
CA GLN A 216 6.06 -11.73 -4.03
C GLN A 216 7.52 -11.28 -4.12
N THR A 217 7.82 -10.07 -3.65
CA THR A 217 9.18 -9.52 -3.60
C THR A 217 9.60 -9.23 -2.16
N PHE A 218 10.91 -9.19 -1.94
CA PHE A 218 11.53 -8.75 -0.69
C PHE A 218 12.70 -7.83 -1.00
N ILE A 219 12.69 -6.65 -0.41
CA ILE A 219 13.73 -5.64 -0.53
C ILE A 219 14.39 -5.48 0.84
N VAL A 220 15.72 -5.50 0.88
CA VAL A 220 16.51 -5.14 2.06
C VAL A 220 17.26 -3.86 1.73
N ILE A 221 17.02 -2.80 2.49
CA ILE A 221 17.53 -1.46 2.23
C ILE A 221 18.05 -0.81 3.52
N GLY A 222 19.12 -0.03 3.42
CA GLY A 222 19.64 0.77 4.54
C GLY A 222 18.82 2.04 4.75
N HIS A 223 18.99 2.70 5.90
CA HIS A 223 18.24 3.92 6.22
C HIS A 223 18.50 5.08 5.24
N ASP A 224 19.76 5.33 4.92
CA ASP A 224 20.13 6.44 4.01
C ASP A 224 19.63 6.15 2.58
N GLU A 225 19.76 4.91 2.14
CA GLU A 225 19.26 4.44 0.84
C GLU A 225 17.73 4.51 0.76
N LEU A 226 17.02 4.22 1.85
CA LEU A 226 15.57 4.36 1.93
C LEU A 226 15.15 5.82 1.77
N ASN A 227 15.77 6.74 2.52
CA ASN A 227 15.49 8.18 2.38
C ASN A 227 15.78 8.68 0.97
N LYS A 228 16.88 8.22 0.36
CA LYS A 228 17.23 8.54 -1.04
C LYS A 228 16.16 8.05 -2.01
N ALA A 229 15.72 6.80 -1.89
CA ALA A 229 14.68 6.24 -2.77
C ALA A 229 13.35 7.00 -2.66
N ILE A 230 12.95 7.39 -1.44
CA ILE A 230 11.73 8.19 -1.22
C ILE A 230 11.89 9.61 -1.77
N GLY A 231 13.08 10.21 -1.71
CA GLY A 231 13.37 11.48 -2.36
C GLY A 231 13.29 11.40 -3.89
N GLU A 232 13.85 10.35 -4.49
CA GLU A 232 13.77 10.11 -5.94
C GLU A 232 12.32 9.88 -6.41
N LEU A 233 11.50 9.21 -5.59
CA LEU A 233 10.06 9.08 -5.82
C LEU A 233 9.35 10.43 -5.80
N GLU A 234 9.64 11.28 -4.81
CA GLU A 234 9.05 12.62 -4.69
C GLU A 234 9.40 13.49 -5.91
N ASP A 235 10.65 13.47 -6.35
CA ASP A 235 11.11 14.16 -7.56
C ASP A 235 10.40 13.64 -8.82
N ALA A 236 10.25 12.32 -8.95
CA ALA A 236 9.56 11.72 -10.08
C ALA A 236 8.07 12.08 -10.14
N ILE A 237 7.39 12.13 -8.97
CA ILE A 237 6.01 12.59 -8.86
C ILE A 237 5.93 14.07 -9.28
N ALA A 238 6.82 14.93 -8.76
CA ALA A 238 6.84 16.35 -9.09
C ALA A 238 7.14 16.63 -10.58
N ALA A 239 7.84 15.73 -11.27
CA ALA A 239 8.11 15.86 -12.70
C ALA A 239 6.95 15.38 -13.60
N ALA A 240 6.04 14.55 -13.07
CA ALA A 240 4.94 13.95 -13.82
C ALA A 240 3.66 14.79 -13.83
N PHE A 241 3.51 15.73 -12.89
CA PHE A 241 2.33 16.58 -12.68
C PHE A 241 2.70 18.07 -12.69
#